data_AF-A0A917QS35-F1
#
_entry.id   AF-A0A917QS35-F1
#
_cell.length_a   1.000
_cell.length_b   1.000
_cell.length_c   1.000
_cell.angle_alpha   90.00
_cell.angle_beta   90.00
_cell.angle_gamma   90.00
#
_symmetry.space_group_name_H-M   'P 1'
#
loop_
_entity.id
_entity.type
_entity.pdbx_description
1 polymer ?
#
loop_
_entity_poly.entity_id
_entity_poly.type
_entity_poly.pdbx_seq_one_letter_code
_entity_poly.pdbx_strand_id
1 'polypeptide(L)'
;MPDVINQQIPAETTPNGINLNSSEPATEAADEKPSALALLERIASVVLPIGVGLYAVLYLGVEAIYGIFGVTPQQAGIDQAVLFGRLSGTLILLLLIALPVLGLLVALYWVLDKVTFGRLSRLVRFFREHPWMAATLAALWSGATYWGAFSVLGEVKAATIVPIAVGLGVLTFLVPFRLMRRRPVGRAGMRLVVGALTGIGLGWLLIYEMVLGAADVYTKGTTSDLPGLEGTTLLDLVGFQSQWAVLMDGDDKPLYDSRSMLLLGESNGVYAFYDCDKMVTIRRAADHTNLGEMTMYPELPKDHTCGSQVEQDGQQDAATTQ
;
A
#
# COMPACT_ATOMS: atom_id res chain seq x y z
N MET A 1 6.31 11.73 -92.02
CA MET A 1 5.80 10.35 -92.16
C MET A 1 6.96 9.43 -91.82
N PRO A 2 6.94 8.87 -90.61
CA PRO A 2 6.33 7.57 -90.43
C PRO A 2 5.31 7.51 -89.28
N ASP A 3 4.33 6.61 -89.47
CA ASP A 3 3.44 6.08 -88.45
C ASP A 3 4.20 5.15 -87.50
N VAL A 4 4.05 5.34 -86.18
CA VAL A 4 4.24 4.27 -85.19
C VAL A 4 3.16 4.40 -84.12
N ILE A 5 2.18 3.52 -84.28
CA ILE A 5 1.31 2.85 -83.31
C ILE A 5 1.75 3.05 -81.85
N ASN A 6 0.86 3.59 -81.00
CA ASN A 6 0.83 3.18 -79.60
C ASN A 6 -0.60 2.91 -79.14
N GLN A 7 -0.76 1.73 -78.55
CA GLN A 7 -1.99 1.00 -78.30
C GLN A 7 -2.90 1.70 -77.28
N GLN A 8 -4.18 1.78 -77.63
CA GLN A 8 -5.26 1.91 -76.66
C GLN A 8 -5.35 0.59 -75.88
N ILE A 9 -5.02 0.63 -74.59
CA ILE A 9 -5.47 -0.36 -73.62
C ILE A 9 -6.82 0.13 -73.09
N PRO A 10 -7.93 -0.61 -73.26
CA PRO A 10 -9.18 -0.26 -72.60
C PRO A 10 -9.04 -0.57 -71.10
N ALA A 11 -9.07 0.46 -70.27
CA ALA A 11 -9.24 0.29 -68.83
C ALA A 11 -10.68 -0.20 -68.58
N GLU A 12 -10.75 -1.48 -68.27
CA GLU A 12 -11.87 -2.24 -67.75
C GLU A 12 -12.61 -1.44 -66.66
N THR A 13 -13.87 -1.10 -66.94
CA THR A 13 -14.77 -0.47 -65.98
C THR A 13 -15.26 -1.55 -65.02
N THR A 14 -14.56 -1.72 -63.91
CA THR A 14 -15.08 -2.50 -62.78
C THR A 14 -16.17 -1.68 -62.08
N PRO A 15 -17.41 -2.18 -61.96
CA PRO A 15 -18.46 -1.52 -61.21
C PRO A 15 -18.30 -1.92 -59.74
N ASN A 16 -17.28 -1.38 -59.07
CA ASN A 16 -17.15 -1.43 -57.61
C ASN A 16 -16.24 -0.30 -57.16
N GLY A 17 -16.78 0.93 -57.25
CA GLY A 17 -16.23 2.08 -56.57
C GLY A 17 -16.39 1.93 -55.06
N ILE A 18 -15.50 1.14 -54.43
CA ILE A 18 -15.26 1.26 -53.00
C ILE A 18 -14.53 2.60 -52.82
N ASN A 19 -15.32 3.64 -52.56
CA ASN A 19 -14.85 4.92 -52.06
C ASN A 19 -14.19 4.71 -50.69
N LEU A 20 -12.87 4.60 -50.64
CA LEU A 20 -12.07 4.49 -49.41
C LEU A 20 -11.87 5.85 -48.69
N ASN A 21 -12.70 6.85 -48.97
CA ASN A 21 -12.66 8.17 -48.33
C ASN A 21 -14.00 8.53 -47.68
N SER A 22 -14.51 7.67 -46.82
CA SER A 22 -15.61 7.99 -45.89
C SER A 22 -15.62 7.02 -44.72
N SER A 23 -14.64 7.13 -43.83
CA SER A 23 -14.77 6.66 -42.45
C SER A 23 -14.32 7.77 -41.52
N GLU A 24 -15.07 8.87 -41.58
CA GLU A 24 -15.33 9.64 -40.37
C GLU A 24 -16.29 8.77 -39.54
N PRO A 25 -15.87 8.16 -38.41
CA PRO A 25 -16.85 7.80 -37.42
C PRO A 25 -17.31 9.10 -36.78
N ALA A 26 -18.28 9.74 -37.43
CA ALA A 26 -19.34 10.44 -36.72
C ALA A 26 -20.10 9.37 -35.93
N THR A 27 -19.48 8.85 -34.86
CA THR A 27 -20.23 8.23 -33.79
C THR A 27 -20.60 9.38 -32.87
N GLU A 28 -21.70 10.01 -33.28
CA GLU A 28 -22.76 10.49 -32.41
C GLU A 28 -22.33 10.62 -30.95
N ALA A 29 -22.15 11.87 -30.52
CA ALA A 29 -22.53 12.27 -29.18
C ALA A 29 -24.05 12.08 -29.05
N ALA A 30 -24.48 10.82 -29.06
CA ALA A 30 -25.79 10.43 -28.62
C ALA A 30 -25.91 10.96 -27.20
N ASP A 31 -27.06 11.56 -26.95
CA ASP A 31 -27.55 11.98 -25.65
C ASP A 31 -27.71 10.72 -24.78
N GLU A 32 -26.59 10.09 -24.41
CA GLU A 32 -26.53 8.93 -23.55
C GLU A 32 -26.94 9.42 -22.16
N LYS A 33 -28.22 9.18 -21.84
CA LYS A 33 -28.68 9.15 -20.46
C LYS A 33 -27.60 8.47 -19.64
N PRO A 34 -27.08 9.09 -18.57
CA PRO A 34 -25.98 8.51 -17.80
C PRO A 34 -26.42 7.16 -17.25
N SER A 35 -26.03 6.09 -17.94
CA SER A 35 -26.32 4.72 -17.55
C SER A 35 -25.48 4.42 -16.32
N ALA A 36 -26.09 3.80 -15.31
CA ALA A 36 -25.38 3.36 -14.10
C ALA A 36 -24.14 2.52 -14.45
N LEU A 37 -24.20 1.78 -15.56
CA LEU A 37 -23.11 0.96 -16.08
C LEU A 37 -21.91 1.82 -16.56
N ALA A 38 -22.16 2.94 -17.24
CA ALA A 38 -21.10 3.87 -17.66
C ALA A 38 -20.45 4.58 -16.46
N LEU A 39 -21.25 4.86 -15.42
CA LEU A 39 -20.75 5.43 -14.16
C LEU A 39 -19.88 4.41 -13.41
N LEU A 40 -20.31 3.15 -13.36
CA LEU A 40 -19.56 2.04 -12.76
C LEU A 40 -18.23 1.80 -13.49
N GLU A 41 -18.25 1.74 -14.82
CA GLU A 41 -17.04 1.57 -15.63
C GLU A 41 -16.03 2.69 -15.38
N ARG A 42 -16.51 3.93 -15.27
CA ARG A 42 -15.66 5.09 -14.98
C ARG A 42 -15.03 5.03 -13.59
N ILE A 43 -15.79 4.61 -12.58
CA ILE A 43 -15.28 4.42 -11.21
C ILE A 43 -14.29 3.26 -11.19
N ALA A 44 -14.63 2.12 -11.78
CA ALA A 44 -13.77 0.95 -11.85
C ALA A 44 -12.42 1.25 -12.52
N SER A 45 -12.42 2.06 -13.59
CA SER A 45 -11.19 2.47 -14.29
C SER A 45 -10.20 3.24 -13.42
N VAL A 46 -10.66 3.83 -12.31
CA VAL A 46 -9.82 4.60 -11.37
C VAL A 46 -9.53 3.79 -10.11
N VAL A 47 -10.56 3.15 -9.55
CA VAL A 47 -10.45 2.39 -8.29
C VAL A 47 -9.59 1.15 -8.46
N LEU A 48 -9.69 0.45 -9.60
CA LEU A 48 -8.99 -0.82 -9.81
C LEU A 48 -7.46 -0.66 -9.84
N PRO A 49 -6.86 0.28 -10.59
CA PRO A 49 -5.41 0.51 -10.54
C PRO A 49 -4.91 0.94 -9.16
N ILE A 50 -5.68 1.77 -8.44
CA ILE A 50 -5.34 2.17 -7.08
C ILE A 50 -5.33 0.94 -6.17
N GLY A 51 -6.39 0.13 -6.20
CA GLY A 51 -6.51 -1.08 -5.40
C GLY A 51 -5.41 -2.11 -5.68
N VAL A 52 -5.07 -2.33 -6.95
CA VAL A 52 -3.98 -3.25 -7.35
C VAL A 52 -2.64 -2.72 -6.87
N GLY A 53 -2.36 -1.43 -7.05
CA GLY A 53 -1.12 -0.80 -6.56
C GLY A 53 -1.01 -0.87 -5.04
N LEU A 54 -2.12 -0.62 -4.34
CA LEU A 54 -2.18 -0.67 -2.87
C LEU A 54 -1.99 -2.09 -2.35
N TYR A 55 -2.66 -3.07 -2.95
CA TYR A 55 -2.54 -4.49 -2.61
C TYR A 55 -1.08 -4.99 -2.72
N ALA A 56 -0.43 -4.67 -3.85
CA ALA A 56 0.95 -5.10 -4.10
C ALA A 56 1.92 -4.55 -3.05
N VAL A 57 1.72 -3.31 -2.60
CA VAL A 57 2.57 -2.69 -1.58
C VAL A 57 2.22 -3.22 -0.19
N LEU A 58 0.96 -3.32 0.19
CA LEU A 58 0.55 -3.85 1.50
C LEU A 58 1.09 -5.27 1.78
N TYR A 59 1.20 -6.11 0.75
CA TYR A 59 1.87 -7.41 0.86
C TYR A 59 3.30 -7.28 1.42
N LEU A 60 4.09 -6.34 0.88
CA LEU A 60 5.44 -6.05 1.38
C LEU A 60 5.42 -5.49 2.81
N GLY A 61 4.36 -4.75 3.18
CA GLY A 61 4.16 -4.25 4.53
C GLY A 61 4.04 -5.36 5.58
N VAL A 62 3.28 -6.41 5.27
CA VAL A 62 3.14 -7.56 6.16
C VAL A 62 4.47 -8.29 6.32
N GLU A 63 5.22 -8.50 5.24
CA GLU A 63 6.57 -9.07 5.31
C GLU A 63 7.52 -8.22 6.16
N ALA A 64 7.45 -6.89 6.04
CA ALA A 64 8.26 -5.97 6.83
C ALA A 64 7.93 -6.02 8.33
N ILE A 65 6.64 -6.07 8.70
CA ILE A 65 6.23 -6.20 10.12
C ILE A 65 6.81 -7.47 10.73
N TYR A 66 6.56 -8.63 10.12
CA TYR A 66 7.04 -9.91 10.64
C TYR A 66 8.58 -10.00 10.63
N GLY A 67 9.22 -9.34 9.65
CA GLY A 67 10.66 -9.20 9.57
C GLY A 67 11.29 -8.50 10.77
N ILE A 68 10.61 -7.53 11.40
CA ILE A 68 11.07 -6.89 12.65
C ILE A 68 11.24 -7.93 13.77
N PHE A 69 10.33 -8.90 13.83
CA PHE A 69 10.38 -10.00 14.79
C PHE A 69 11.23 -11.19 14.32
N GLY A 70 11.96 -11.06 13.20
CA GLY A 70 12.84 -12.12 12.69
C GLY A 70 12.12 -13.39 12.22
N VAL A 71 10.83 -13.28 11.86
CA VAL A 71 10.03 -14.39 11.33
C VAL A 71 9.44 -14.01 9.98
N THR A 72 9.17 -15.01 9.13
CA THR A 72 8.40 -14.78 7.91
C THR A 72 6.90 -14.95 8.19
N PRO A 73 6.00 -14.31 7.42
CA PRO A 73 4.56 -14.49 7.59
C PRO A 73 4.12 -15.96 7.54
N GLN A 74 4.77 -16.78 6.71
CA GLN A 74 4.48 -18.22 6.58
C GLN A 74 4.90 -19.00 7.84
N GLN A 75 5.96 -18.57 8.52
CA GLN A 75 6.38 -19.14 9.81
C GLN A 75 5.41 -18.77 10.93
N ALA A 76 4.70 -17.65 10.81
CA ALA A 76 3.61 -17.25 11.69
C ALA A 76 2.25 -17.89 11.31
N GLY A 77 2.21 -18.78 10.31
CA GLY A 77 0.98 -19.48 9.90
C GLY A 77 0.07 -18.68 9.00
N ILE A 78 0.55 -17.56 8.46
CA ILE A 78 -0.23 -16.75 7.54
C ILE A 78 -0.02 -17.32 6.13
N ASP A 79 -0.95 -18.21 5.74
CA ASP A 79 -1.03 -18.72 4.38
C ASP A 79 -1.41 -17.62 3.39
N GLN A 80 -1.06 -17.82 2.11
CA GLN A 80 -1.34 -16.86 1.04
C GLN A 80 -2.85 -16.53 0.91
N ALA A 81 -3.72 -17.51 1.17
CA ALA A 81 -5.17 -17.30 1.15
C ALA A 81 -5.66 -16.43 2.31
N VAL A 82 -5.12 -16.64 3.52
CA VAL A 82 -5.42 -15.83 4.71
C VAL A 82 -4.90 -14.41 4.51
N LEU A 83 -3.69 -14.27 3.98
CA LEU A 83 -3.08 -12.98 3.69
C LEU A 83 -3.90 -12.21 2.65
N PHE A 84 -4.34 -12.87 1.57
CA PHE A 84 -5.25 -12.26 0.61
C PHE A 84 -6.58 -11.84 1.25
N GLY A 85 -7.15 -12.67 2.12
CA GLY A 85 -8.38 -12.35 2.87
C GLY A 85 -8.22 -11.12 3.78
N ARG A 86 -7.13 -11.06 4.55
CA ARG A 86 -6.82 -9.92 5.43
C ARG A 86 -6.56 -8.65 4.62
N LEU A 87 -5.76 -8.73 3.57
CA LEU A 87 -5.46 -7.60 2.70
C LEU A 87 -6.70 -7.12 1.95
N SER A 88 -7.54 -8.00 1.40
CA SER A 88 -8.79 -7.58 0.77
C SER A 88 -9.77 -6.96 1.76
N GLY A 89 -9.88 -7.52 2.98
CA GLY A 89 -10.65 -6.95 4.07
C GLY A 89 -10.19 -5.53 4.44
N THR A 90 -8.87 -5.32 4.60
CA THR A 90 -8.30 -3.99 4.88
C THR A 90 -8.57 -3.01 3.76
N LEU A 91 -8.43 -3.42 2.50
CA LEU A 91 -8.72 -2.57 1.34
C LEU A 91 -10.19 -2.14 1.32
N ILE A 92 -11.11 -3.06 1.64
CA ILE A 92 -12.55 -2.74 1.74
C ILE A 92 -12.80 -1.76 2.90
N LEU A 93 -12.18 -1.98 4.05
CA LEU A 93 -12.36 -1.12 5.23
C LEU A 93 -11.76 0.28 5.00
N LEU A 94 -10.57 0.35 4.42
CA LEU A 94 -9.95 1.60 3.97
C LEU A 94 -10.82 2.31 2.94
N LEU A 95 -11.46 1.59 2.02
CA LEU A 95 -12.40 2.17 1.07
C LEU A 95 -13.63 2.74 1.78
N LEU A 96 -14.19 2.02 2.76
CA LEU A 96 -15.33 2.48 3.56
C LEU A 96 -15.00 3.73 4.37
N ILE A 97 -13.77 3.87 4.87
CA ILE A 97 -13.28 5.09 5.54
C ILE A 97 -12.99 6.20 4.52
N ALA A 98 -12.44 5.86 3.36
CA ALA A 98 -12.07 6.83 2.33
C ALA A 98 -13.31 7.51 1.72
N LEU A 99 -14.45 6.81 1.59
CA LEU A 99 -15.69 7.39 1.05
C LEU A 99 -16.20 8.61 1.83
N PRO A 100 -16.41 8.57 3.16
CA PRO A 100 -16.83 9.73 3.93
C PRO A 100 -15.76 10.82 3.98
N VAL A 101 -14.47 10.45 4.06
CA VAL A 101 -13.36 11.42 4.00
C VAL A 101 -13.35 12.16 2.67
N LEU A 102 -13.52 11.46 1.54
CA LEU A 102 -13.66 12.07 0.22
C LEU A 102 -14.90 12.97 0.15
N GLY A 103 -16.02 12.56 0.71
CA GLY A 103 -17.22 13.39 0.83
C GLY A 103 -16.95 14.71 1.56
N LEU A 104 -16.23 14.64 2.68
CA LEU A 104 -15.82 15.80 3.47
C LEU A 104 -14.85 16.69 2.70
N LEU A 105 -13.86 16.12 2.01
CA LEU A 105 -12.92 16.86 1.17
C LEU A 105 -13.63 17.57 0.02
N VAL A 106 -14.61 16.93 -0.61
CA VAL A 106 -15.43 17.54 -1.68
C VAL A 106 -16.27 18.68 -1.13
N ALA A 107 -16.89 18.50 0.04
CA ALA A 107 -17.64 19.56 0.72
C ALA A 107 -16.73 20.75 1.09
N LEU A 108 -15.56 20.48 1.66
CA LEU A 108 -14.57 21.50 2.01
C LEU A 108 -14.08 22.24 0.77
N TYR A 109 -13.76 21.51 -0.31
CA TYR A 109 -13.39 22.08 -1.59
C TYR A 109 -14.47 23.01 -2.14
N TRP A 110 -15.75 22.60 -2.05
CA TRP A 110 -16.88 23.41 -2.48
C TRP A 110 -17.01 24.70 -1.66
N VAL A 111 -16.87 24.63 -0.34
CA VAL A 111 -16.88 25.80 0.56
C VAL A 111 -15.71 26.73 0.23
N LEU A 112 -14.50 26.20 0.06
CA LEU A 112 -13.32 26.98 -0.29
C LEU A 112 -13.46 27.64 -1.67
N ASP A 113 -14.05 26.96 -2.65
CA ASP A 113 -14.31 27.55 -3.98
C ASP A 113 -15.30 28.72 -3.88
N LYS A 114 -16.32 28.60 -3.03
CA LYS A 114 -17.26 29.70 -2.74
C LYS A 114 -16.58 30.88 -2.08
N VAL A 115 -15.74 30.64 -1.06
CA VAL A 115 -15.01 31.70 -0.34
C VAL A 115 -13.97 32.39 -1.23
N THR A 116 -13.33 31.64 -2.13
CA THR A 116 -12.28 32.16 -3.04
C THR A 116 -12.82 32.72 -4.35
N PHE A 117 -14.15 32.89 -4.47
CA PHE A 117 -14.82 33.39 -5.68
C PHE A 117 -14.46 32.60 -6.96
N GLY A 118 -14.35 31.28 -6.86
CA GLY A 118 -14.09 30.42 -8.01
C GLY A 118 -12.63 30.35 -8.46
N ARG A 119 -11.66 30.80 -7.66
CA ARG A 119 -10.23 30.64 -8.00
C ARG A 119 -9.79 29.17 -7.93
N LEU A 120 -10.32 28.41 -6.98
CA LEU A 120 -9.98 27.01 -6.77
C LEU A 120 -10.41 26.15 -7.97
N SER A 121 -11.62 26.37 -8.47
CA SER A 121 -12.15 25.68 -9.66
C SER A 121 -11.38 26.01 -10.94
N ARG A 122 -10.83 27.22 -11.08
CA ARG A 122 -9.90 27.53 -12.19
C ARG A 122 -8.59 26.76 -12.07
N LEU A 123 -8.04 26.63 -10.86
CA LEU A 123 -6.84 25.85 -10.61
C LEU A 123 -7.06 24.37 -10.95
N VAL A 124 -8.17 23.78 -10.51
CA VAL A 124 -8.52 22.40 -10.83
C VAL A 124 -8.72 22.19 -12.33
N ARG A 125 -9.36 23.15 -13.02
CA ARG A 125 -9.48 23.11 -14.50
C ARG A 125 -8.10 23.15 -15.17
N PHE A 126 -7.19 24.00 -14.69
CA PHE A 126 -5.83 24.08 -15.20
C PHE A 126 -5.08 22.75 -15.05
N PHE A 127 -5.16 22.11 -13.89
CA PHE A 127 -4.60 20.76 -13.67
C PHE A 127 -5.27 19.71 -14.57
N ARG A 128 -6.59 19.80 -14.78
CA ARG A 128 -7.34 18.88 -15.65
C ARG A 128 -6.96 19.02 -17.12
N GLU A 129 -6.60 20.23 -17.56
CA GLU A 129 -6.11 20.51 -18.93
C GLU A 129 -4.67 20.03 -19.14
N HIS A 130 -3.90 19.88 -18.07
CA HIS A 130 -2.50 19.47 -18.05
C HIS A 130 -2.31 18.15 -17.30
N PRO A 131 -2.79 17.01 -17.85
CA PRO A 131 -2.79 15.73 -17.13
C PRO A 131 -1.38 15.23 -16.77
N TRP A 132 -0.34 15.69 -17.48
CA TRP A 132 1.06 15.44 -17.13
C TRP A 132 1.45 15.95 -15.75
N MET A 133 0.88 17.07 -15.30
CA MET A 133 1.16 17.61 -13.96
C MET A 133 0.65 16.66 -12.87
N ALA A 134 -0.52 16.05 -13.08
CA ALA A 134 -1.07 15.07 -12.15
C ALA A 134 -0.18 13.81 -12.06
N ALA A 135 0.33 13.33 -13.21
CA ALA A 135 1.26 12.21 -13.22
C ALA A 135 2.61 12.54 -12.57
N THR A 136 3.17 13.73 -12.80
CA THR A 136 4.40 14.15 -12.11
C THR A 136 4.18 14.29 -10.61
N LEU A 137 3.05 14.83 -10.19
CA LEU A 137 2.72 14.97 -8.78
C LEU A 137 2.55 13.59 -8.12
N ALA A 138 1.83 12.66 -8.76
CA ALA A 138 1.66 11.30 -8.27
C ALA A 138 2.99 10.53 -8.21
N ALA A 139 3.87 10.72 -9.20
CA ALA A 139 5.19 10.10 -9.20
C ALA A 139 6.11 10.69 -8.12
N LEU A 140 6.10 12.02 -7.93
CA LEU A 140 6.82 12.68 -6.85
C LEU A 140 6.29 12.26 -5.47
N TRP A 141 4.97 12.17 -5.33
CA TRP A 141 4.31 11.66 -4.13
C TRP A 141 4.76 10.24 -3.83
N SER A 142 4.64 9.31 -4.79
CA SER A 142 5.07 7.93 -4.62
C SER A 142 6.56 7.80 -4.32
N GLY A 143 7.40 8.63 -4.94
CA GLY A 143 8.84 8.65 -4.67
C GLY A 143 9.16 9.19 -3.28
N ALA A 144 8.45 10.23 -2.82
CA ALA A 144 8.63 10.82 -1.50
C ALA A 144 8.14 9.87 -0.38
N THR A 145 7.01 9.19 -0.56
CA THR A 145 6.52 8.21 0.42
C THR A 145 7.41 6.98 0.46
N TYR A 146 7.88 6.50 -0.69
CA TYR A 146 8.89 5.43 -0.75
C TYR A 146 10.18 5.82 -0.03
N TRP A 147 10.68 7.04 -0.25
CA TRP A 147 11.85 7.57 0.44
C TRP A 147 11.66 7.60 1.97
N GLY A 148 10.52 8.08 2.44
CA GLY A 148 10.17 8.09 3.87
C GLY A 148 10.15 6.68 4.47
N ALA A 149 9.49 5.73 3.80
CA ALA A 149 9.49 4.32 4.20
C ALA A 149 10.91 3.72 4.23
N PHE A 150 11.73 4.03 3.23
CA PHE A 150 13.09 3.50 3.14
C PHE A 150 13.99 4.01 4.27
N SER A 151 13.81 5.26 4.72
CA SER A 151 14.60 5.81 5.84
C SER A 151 14.40 5.06 7.16
N VAL A 152 13.28 4.34 7.31
CA VAL A 152 12.99 3.51 8.49
C VAL A 152 13.48 2.08 8.29
N LEU A 153 13.39 1.56 7.05
CA LEU A 153 13.69 0.16 6.74
C LEU A 153 15.17 -0.13 6.41
N GLY A 154 15.99 0.87 6.08
CA GLY A 154 17.33 0.65 5.51
C GLY A 154 18.48 1.44 6.13
N GLU A 155 19.68 0.84 6.14
CA GLU A 155 20.93 1.54 6.40
C GLU A 155 21.24 2.57 5.29
N VAL A 156 21.70 3.74 5.71
CA VAL A 156 21.83 5.03 4.99
C VAL A 156 22.54 4.97 3.60
N LYS A 157 23.23 3.87 3.25
CA LYS A 157 23.99 3.74 1.99
C LYS A 157 23.13 3.75 0.72
N ALA A 158 21.84 3.44 0.83
CA ALA A 158 20.90 3.47 -0.31
C ALA A 158 20.24 4.85 -0.53
N ALA A 159 20.53 5.85 0.32
CA ALA A 159 20.03 7.22 0.20
C ALA A 159 20.36 7.88 -1.16
N THR A 160 21.44 7.50 -1.83
CA THR A 160 21.81 8.09 -3.13
C THR A 160 21.10 7.43 -4.30
N ILE A 161 20.71 6.15 -4.17
CA ILE A 161 20.16 5.35 -5.28
C ILE A 161 18.68 5.68 -5.51
N VAL A 162 17.93 5.94 -4.43
CA VAL A 162 16.49 6.21 -4.51
C VAL A 162 16.14 7.48 -5.30
N PRO A 163 16.74 8.67 -5.10
CA PRO A 163 16.39 9.84 -5.90
C PRO A 163 16.74 9.65 -7.38
N ILE A 164 17.80 8.88 -7.68
CA ILE A 164 18.18 8.52 -9.06
C ILE A 164 17.13 7.59 -9.67
N ALA A 165 16.67 6.56 -8.92
CA ALA A 165 15.63 5.64 -9.36
C ALA A 165 14.28 6.34 -9.54
N VAL A 166 13.91 7.26 -8.64
CA VAL A 166 12.72 8.10 -8.75
C VAL A 166 12.83 9.02 -9.96
N GLY A 167 13.98 9.68 -10.16
CA GLY A 167 14.24 10.52 -11.32
C GLY A 167 14.16 9.76 -12.64
N LEU A 168 14.77 8.56 -12.71
CA LEU A 168 14.69 7.66 -13.86
C LEU A 168 13.27 7.16 -14.10
N GLY A 169 12.53 6.82 -13.05
CA GLY A 169 11.12 6.42 -13.13
C GLY A 169 10.26 7.55 -13.69
N VAL A 170 10.38 8.76 -13.11
CA VAL A 170 9.69 9.96 -13.57
C VAL A 170 10.00 10.23 -15.05
N LEU A 171 11.27 10.11 -15.47
CA LEU A 171 11.69 10.30 -16.87
C LEU A 171 11.17 9.21 -17.82
N THR A 172 11.29 7.93 -17.43
CA THR A 172 10.82 6.79 -18.25
C THR A 172 9.32 6.81 -18.46
N PHE A 173 8.56 7.39 -17.53
CA PHE A 173 7.14 7.63 -17.73
C PHE A 173 6.88 8.93 -18.51
N LEU A 174 7.49 10.07 -18.12
CA LEU A 174 7.24 11.38 -18.74
C LEU A 174 7.51 11.41 -20.25
N VAL A 175 8.59 10.78 -20.71
CA VAL A 175 9.04 10.84 -22.11
C VAL A 175 8.02 10.20 -23.07
N PRO A 176 7.64 8.91 -22.92
CA PRO A 176 6.61 8.31 -23.75
C PRO A 176 5.24 8.98 -23.55
N PHE A 177 4.92 9.50 -22.36
CA PHE A 177 3.65 10.22 -22.14
C PHE A 177 3.58 11.57 -22.84
N ARG A 178 4.68 12.31 -22.92
CA ARG A 178 4.75 13.55 -23.70
C ARG A 178 4.50 13.27 -25.19
N LEU A 179 4.98 12.13 -25.67
CA LEU A 179 4.76 11.68 -27.05
C LEU A 179 3.29 11.31 -27.34
N MET A 180 2.61 10.67 -26.38
CA MET A 180 1.25 10.14 -26.57
C MET A 180 0.10 11.12 -26.26
N ARG A 181 0.38 12.35 -25.80
CA ARG A 181 -0.61 13.36 -25.36
C ARG A 181 -1.74 13.65 -26.35
N ARG A 182 -1.51 13.47 -27.66
CA ARG A 182 -2.48 13.81 -28.71
C ARG A 182 -3.53 12.73 -28.97
N ARG A 183 -3.35 11.50 -28.48
CA ARG A 183 -4.27 10.38 -28.77
C ARG A 183 -5.23 10.12 -27.60
N PRO A 184 -6.51 9.79 -27.86
CA PRO A 184 -7.49 9.47 -26.81
C PRO A 184 -7.04 8.29 -25.94
N VAL A 185 -6.37 7.29 -26.54
CA VAL A 185 -5.78 6.13 -25.85
C VAL A 185 -4.75 6.55 -24.79
N GLY A 186 -3.97 7.60 -25.05
CA GLY A 186 -3.00 8.13 -24.10
C GLY A 186 -3.64 8.74 -22.85
N ARG A 187 -4.84 9.34 -22.98
CA ARG A 187 -5.58 9.88 -21.83
C ARG A 187 -6.14 8.79 -20.92
N ALA A 188 -6.59 7.68 -21.49
CA ALA A 188 -7.07 6.53 -20.71
C ALA A 188 -5.91 5.86 -19.95
N GLY A 189 -4.80 5.57 -20.64
CA GLY A 189 -3.59 5.00 -20.02
C GLY A 189 -3.04 5.89 -18.89
N MET A 190 -3.14 7.20 -19.03
CA MET A 190 -2.71 8.14 -18.00
C MET A 190 -3.50 8.03 -16.70
N ARG A 191 -4.82 7.78 -16.76
CA ARG A 191 -5.63 7.55 -15.55
C ARG A 191 -5.21 6.29 -14.82
N LEU A 192 -4.92 5.22 -15.57
CA LEU A 192 -4.45 3.96 -15.01
C LEU A 192 -3.11 4.14 -14.29
N VAL A 193 -2.15 4.81 -14.93
CA VAL A 193 -0.80 5.01 -14.37
C VAL A 193 -0.85 5.94 -13.15
N VAL A 194 -1.59 7.05 -13.23
CA VAL A 194 -1.77 7.95 -12.08
C VAL A 194 -2.45 7.21 -10.93
N GLY A 195 -3.50 6.43 -11.21
CA GLY A 195 -4.18 5.61 -10.21
C GLY A 195 -3.23 4.62 -9.54
N ALA A 196 -2.47 3.85 -10.33
CA ALA A 196 -1.50 2.90 -9.81
C ALA A 196 -0.40 3.57 -8.97
N LEU A 197 0.19 4.68 -9.43
CA LEU A 197 1.20 5.42 -8.67
C LEU A 197 0.65 6.03 -7.38
N THR A 198 -0.60 6.51 -7.41
CA THR A 198 -1.27 7.02 -6.21
C THR A 198 -1.50 5.89 -5.20
N GLY A 199 -1.97 4.73 -5.68
CA GLY A 199 -2.14 3.53 -4.86
C GLY A 199 -0.82 3.04 -4.25
N ILE A 200 0.25 2.98 -5.05
CA ILE A 200 1.60 2.62 -4.57
C ILE A 200 2.08 3.62 -3.52
N GLY A 201 1.95 4.93 -3.78
CA GLY A 201 2.38 5.96 -2.85
C GLY A 201 1.64 5.91 -1.52
N LEU A 202 0.32 5.70 -1.56
CA LEU A 202 -0.51 5.50 -0.36
C LEU A 202 -0.15 4.20 0.36
N GLY A 203 0.17 3.14 -0.39
CA GLY A 203 0.65 1.87 0.16
C GLY A 203 1.93 2.05 0.96
N TRP A 204 2.92 2.79 0.44
CA TRP A 204 4.16 3.05 1.17
C TRP A 204 3.95 3.86 2.44
N LEU A 205 3.01 4.80 2.42
CA LEU A 205 2.62 5.54 3.62
C LEU A 205 2.00 4.61 4.67
N LEU A 206 1.13 3.68 4.25
CA LEU A 206 0.58 2.67 5.15
C LEU A 206 1.67 1.74 5.71
N ILE A 207 2.60 1.26 4.88
CA ILE A 207 3.74 0.46 5.35
C ILE A 207 4.53 1.23 6.40
N TYR A 208 4.82 2.51 6.18
CA TYR A 208 5.59 3.33 7.11
C TYR A 208 4.94 3.34 8.50
N GLU A 209 3.64 3.62 8.57
CA GLU A 209 2.87 3.59 9.83
C GLU A 209 2.84 2.18 10.45
N MET A 210 2.65 1.14 9.64
CA MET A 210 2.67 -0.26 10.08
C MET A 210 4.02 -0.69 10.68
N VAL A 211 5.12 -0.28 10.05
CA VAL A 211 6.48 -0.58 10.49
C VAL A 211 6.80 0.17 11.78
N LEU A 212 6.40 1.44 11.89
CA LEU A 212 6.56 2.20 13.14
C LEU A 212 5.75 1.57 14.28
N GLY A 213 4.49 1.20 14.04
CA GLY A 213 3.67 0.54 15.04
C GLY A 213 4.25 -0.81 15.47
N ALA A 214 4.77 -1.60 14.53
CA ALA A 214 5.44 -2.86 14.83
C ALA A 214 6.76 -2.66 15.58
N ALA A 215 7.54 -1.63 15.25
CA ALA A 215 8.78 -1.28 15.95
C ALA A 215 8.49 -0.81 17.39
N ASP A 216 7.39 -0.09 17.61
CA ASP A 216 6.92 0.27 18.95
C ASP A 216 6.55 -0.99 19.75
N VAL A 217 5.79 -1.93 19.19
CA VAL A 217 5.49 -3.22 19.85
C VAL A 217 6.77 -4.00 20.16
N TYR A 218 7.72 -4.03 19.22
CA TYR A 218 9.01 -4.69 19.40
C TYR A 218 9.83 -4.07 20.54
N THR A 219 9.84 -2.74 20.67
CA THR A 219 10.69 -2.04 21.65
C THR A 219 10.03 -1.78 23.00
N LYS A 220 8.70 -1.71 23.06
CA LYS A 220 7.94 -1.31 24.27
C LYS A 220 6.97 -2.38 24.75
N GLY A 221 6.77 -3.49 24.03
CA GLY A 221 5.78 -4.52 24.38
C GLY A 221 4.32 -4.06 24.26
N THR A 222 4.09 -2.78 24.01
CA THR A 222 2.78 -2.21 23.67
C THR A 222 2.95 -1.16 22.61
N THR A 223 1.84 -0.81 21.98
CA THR A 223 1.79 0.43 21.20
C THR A 223 1.55 1.61 22.12
N SER A 224 2.37 2.63 21.95
CA SER A 224 2.31 3.91 22.64
C SER A 224 0.88 4.49 22.73
N ASP A 225 0.45 4.91 23.93
CA ASP A 225 -0.68 5.80 24.22
C ASP A 225 -0.47 7.24 23.64
N LEU A 226 0.07 7.38 22.43
CA LEU A 226 0.25 8.70 21.83
C LEU A 226 -1.13 9.24 21.40
N PRO A 227 -1.63 10.31 22.05
CA PRO A 227 -2.96 10.83 21.75
C PRO A 227 -2.94 11.43 20.34
N GLY A 228 -3.55 10.73 19.38
CA GLY A 228 -3.77 11.23 18.02
C GLY A 228 -3.33 10.30 16.89
N LEU A 229 -2.47 9.32 17.14
CA LEU A 229 -2.09 8.28 16.18
C LEU A 229 -1.98 6.94 16.93
N GLU A 230 -3.10 6.23 17.03
CA GLU A 230 -3.14 4.86 17.55
C GLU A 230 -2.41 3.94 16.55
N GLY A 231 -1.10 3.76 16.73
CA GLY A 231 -0.29 2.88 15.86
C GLY A 231 -0.84 1.45 15.78
N THR A 232 -1.56 1.00 16.82
CA THR A 232 -2.30 -0.27 16.87
C THR A 232 -3.40 -0.36 15.85
N THR A 233 -4.18 0.70 15.65
CA THR A 233 -5.45 0.60 14.91
C THR A 233 -5.21 0.21 13.46
N LEU A 234 -4.08 0.61 12.88
CA LEU A 234 -3.68 0.19 11.54
C LEU A 234 -3.13 -1.26 11.52
N LEU A 235 -2.32 -1.65 12.51
CA LEU A 235 -1.81 -3.02 12.65
C LEU A 235 -2.96 -4.02 12.86
N ASP A 236 -3.92 -3.67 13.71
CA ASP A 236 -5.10 -4.46 13.98
C ASP A 236 -5.98 -4.56 12.74
N LEU A 237 -6.09 -3.46 11.96
CA LEU A 237 -6.83 -3.47 10.70
C LEU A 237 -6.25 -4.51 9.73
N VAL A 238 -4.93 -4.60 9.63
CA VAL A 238 -4.24 -5.60 8.79
C VAL A 238 -4.21 -7.00 9.38
N GLY A 239 -4.83 -7.17 10.55
CA GLY A 239 -4.97 -8.45 11.22
C GLY A 239 -3.70 -8.89 11.94
N PHE A 240 -2.78 -7.97 12.24
CA PHE A 240 -1.74 -8.23 13.22
C PHE A 240 -2.40 -8.19 14.61
N GLN A 241 -2.37 -9.31 15.33
CA GLN A 241 -3.01 -9.41 16.63
C GLN A 241 -1.95 -9.27 17.71
N SER A 242 -2.06 -8.23 18.55
CA SER A 242 -1.20 -8.02 19.72
C SER A 242 -1.63 -8.92 20.90
N GLN A 243 -1.61 -10.23 20.67
CA GLN A 243 -1.98 -11.23 21.68
C GLN A 243 -0.78 -11.63 22.51
N TRP A 244 -0.86 -11.43 23.82
CA TRP A 244 0.18 -11.82 24.77
C TRP A 244 -0.30 -13.03 25.54
N ALA A 245 0.56 -14.05 25.68
CA ALA A 245 0.22 -15.27 26.39
C ALA A 245 1.33 -15.67 27.35
N VAL A 246 0.94 -16.18 28.52
CA VAL A 246 1.86 -16.89 29.42
C VAL A 246 1.98 -18.33 28.92
N LEU A 247 3.20 -18.77 28.65
CA LEU A 247 3.45 -20.14 28.17
C LEU A 247 3.42 -21.11 29.35
N MET A 248 2.71 -22.22 29.18
CA MET A 248 2.71 -23.34 30.10
C MET A 248 3.21 -24.59 29.38
N ASP A 249 3.89 -25.47 30.11
CA ASP A 249 4.28 -26.80 29.64
C ASP A 249 3.04 -27.72 29.55
N GLY A 250 3.17 -28.90 28.95
CA GLY A 250 2.06 -29.88 28.86
C GLY A 250 1.49 -30.35 30.21
N ASP A 251 2.24 -30.15 31.29
CA ASP A 251 1.83 -30.40 32.68
C ASP A 251 1.27 -29.14 33.40
N ASP A 252 0.90 -28.10 32.65
CA ASP A 252 0.40 -26.79 33.14
C ASP A 252 1.37 -26.03 34.06
N LYS A 253 2.67 -26.32 33.96
CA LYS A 253 3.71 -25.58 34.69
C LYS A 253 4.09 -24.33 33.90
N PRO A 254 4.19 -23.15 34.54
CA PRO A 254 4.59 -21.94 33.83
C PRO A 254 6.03 -22.09 33.31
N LEU A 255 6.21 -21.78 32.03
CA LEU A 255 7.52 -21.70 31.40
C LEU A 255 8.05 -20.26 31.53
N TYR A 256 9.38 -20.11 31.48
CA TYR A 256 10.05 -18.80 31.43
C TYR A 256 9.63 -17.84 32.55
N ASP A 257 9.45 -18.35 33.77
CA ASP A 257 9.10 -17.56 34.95
C ASP A 257 7.75 -16.84 34.80
N SER A 258 6.79 -17.46 34.10
CA SER A 258 5.43 -16.92 33.85
C SER A 258 5.39 -15.59 33.10
N ARG A 259 6.46 -15.25 32.37
CA ARG A 259 6.55 -14.02 31.59
C ARG A 259 5.61 -14.08 30.38
N SER A 260 4.89 -12.99 30.13
CA SER A 260 3.99 -12.87 28.98
C SER A 260 4.80 -12.66 27.71
N MET A 261 4.53 -13.47 26.67
CA MET A 261 5.18 -13.33 25.37
C MET A 261 4.15 -13.00 24.29
N LEU A 262 4.55 -12.20 23.31
CA LEU A 262 3.70 -11.85 22.17
C LEU A 262 3.59 -13.05 21.24
N LEU A 263 2.39 -13.57 21.05
CA LEU A 263 2.08 -14.60 20.08
C LEU A 263 2.05 -13.99 18.67
N LEU A 264 3.04 -14.34 17.84
CA LEU A 264 3.13 -13.87 16.46
C LEU A 264 2.24 -14.71 15.52
N GLY A 265 2.02 -15.98 15.87
CA GLY A 265 1.15 -16.91 15.15
C GLY A 265 1.55 -18.38 15.32
N GLU A 266 0.89 -19.28 14.57
CA GLU A 266 1.08 -20.73 14.62
C GLU A 266 1.18 -21.32 13.22
N SER A 267 2.26 -22.03 12.90
CA SER A 267 2.45 -22.71 11.62
C SER A 267 2.85 -24.16 11.83
N ASN A 268 2.14 -25.09 11.21
CA ASN A 268 2.44 -26.54 11.26
C ASN A 268 2.61 -27.08 12.69
N GLY A 269 1.74 -26.66 13.63
CA GLY A 269 1.82 -27.05 15.04
C GLY A 269 3.04 -26.49 15.77
N VAL A 270 3.61 -25.38 15.31
CA VAL A 270 4.67 -24.65 15.99
C VAL A 270 4.22 -23.21 16.20
N TYR A 271 4.17 -22.78 17.46
CA TYR A 271 3.95 -21.40 17.83
C TYR A 271 5.23 -20.58 17.69
N ALA A 272 5.10 -19.35 17.19
CA ALA A 272 6.14 -18.33 17.22
C ALA A 272 5.77 -17.26 18.25
N PHE A 273 6.66 -17.05 19.22
CA PHE A 273 6.50 -16.07 20.29
C PHE A 273 7.64 -15.07 20.28
N TYR A 274 7.36 -13.81 20.58
CA TYR A 274 8.37 -12.80 20.86
C TYR A 274 8.47 -12.54 22.36
N ASP A 275 9.64 -12.80 22.94
CA ASP A 275 9.99 -12.48 24.34
C ASP A 275 10.52 -11.04 24.38
N CYS A 276 9.69 -10.12 24.89
CA CYS A 276 10.02 -8.69 25.00
C CYS A 276 11.21 -8.44 25.94
N ASP A 277 11.35 -9.18 27.04
CA ASP A 277 12.46 -8.94 27.96
C ASP A 277 13.79 -9.34 27.34
N LYS A 278 13.81 -10.42 26.57
CA LYS A 278 15.03 -10.92 25.92
C LYS A 278 15.22 -10.41 24.50
N MET A 279 14.24 -9.72 23.94
CA MET A 279 14.17 -9.28 22.55
C MET A 279 14.50 -10.40 21.54
N VAL A 280 13.99 -11.60 21.79
CA VAL A 280 14.21 -12.77 20.93
C VAL A 280 12.92 -13.46 20.59
N THR A 281 12.87 -13.99 19.37
CA THR A 281 11.74 -14.79 18.90
C THR A 281 12.01 -16.27 19.15
N ILE A 282 11.13 -16.90 19.90
CA ILE A 282 11.20 -18.30 20.33
C ILE A 282 10.15 -19.10 19.54
N ARG A 283 10.50 -20.32 19.16
CA ARG A 283 9.58 -21.26 18.50
C ARG A 283 9.38 -22.48 19.38
N ARG A 284 8.14 -22.89 19.57
CA ARG A 284 7.78 -24.05 20.40
C ARG A 284 6.70 -24.87 19.73
N ALA A 285 6.80 -26.19 19.86
CA ALA A 285 5.79 -27.08 19.35
C ALA A 285 4.50 -26.96 20.18
N ALA A 286 3.36 -26.88 19.49
CA ALA A 286 2.04 -26.63 20.06
C ALA A 286 1.51 -27.82 20.87
N ASP A 287 1.97 -29.03 20.57
CA ASP A 287 1.67 -30.26 21.30
C ASP A 287 2.24 -30.29 22.72
N HIS A 288 3.30 -29.52 22.97
CA HIS A 288 3.97 -29.41 24.28
C HIS A 288 3.84 -28.03 24.92
N THR A 289 3.05 -27.13 24.33
CA THR A 289 2.89 -25.76 24.81
C THR A 289 1.43 -25.44 25.00
N ASN A 290 0.99 -25.37 26.25
CA ASN A 290 -0.31 -24.85 26.60
C ASN A 290 -0.25 -23.33 26.67
N LEU A 291 -1.19 -22.65 26.01
CA LEU A 291 -1.36 -21.21 26.13
C LEU A 291 -2.20 -20.94 27.38
N GLY A 292 -1.59 -20.35 28.39
CA GLY A 292 -2.25 -20.00 29.65
C GLY A 292 -3.14 -18.77 29.52
N GLU A 293 -2.97 -17.82 30.43
CA GLU A 293 -3.67 -16.54 30.37
C GLU A 293 -3.29 -15.79 29.09
N MET A 294 -4.29 -15.50 28.26
CA MET A 294 -4.16 -14.68 27.07
C MET A 294 -4.72 -13.29 27.34
N THR A 295 -3.90 -12.27 27.14
CA THR A 295 -4.31 -10.86 27.24
C THR A 295 -4.16 -10.20 25.88
N MET A 296 -5.23 -9.55 25.42
CA MET A 296 -5.14 -8.63 24.28
C MET A 296 -4.84 -7.24 24.83
N TYR A 297 -3.86 -6.55 24.27
CA TYR A 297 -3.45 -5.19 24.67
C TYR A 297 -3.12 -5.09 26.17
N PRO A 298 -2.02 -5.71 26.64
CA PRO A 298 -1.62 -5.61 28.04
C PRO A 298 -1.37 -4.13 28.41
N GLU A 299 -1.94 -3.70 29.53
CA GLU A 299 -1.68 -2.39 30.10
C GLU A 299 -0.27 -2.37 30.71
N LEU A 300 0.73 -1.93 29.95
CA LEU A 300 2.09 -1.74 30.45
C LEU A 300 2.32 -0.28 30.87
N PRO A 301 3.22 -0.03 31.84
CA PRO A 301 3.62 1.32 32.22
C PRO A 301 4.11 2.14 31.02
N LYS A 302 3.84 3.46 31.01
CA LYS A 302 4.18 4.34 29.88
C LYS A 302 5.67 4.38 29.53
N ASP A 303 6.53 4.12 30.51
CA ASP A 303 7.99 4.11 30.36
C ASP A 303 8.56 2.67 30.21
N HIS A 304 7.70 1.67 29.96
CA HIS A 304 8.15 0.30 29.79
C HIS A 304 8.88 0.12 28.46
N THR A 305 10.06 -0.49 28.53
CA THR A 305 10.87 -0.86 27.37
C THR A 305 11.29 -2.33 27.46
N CYS A 306 11.12 -3.04 26.34
CA CYS A 306 11.67 -4.37 26.13
C CYS A 306 13.19 -4.35 26.34
N GLY A 307 13.74 -5.40 26.96
CA GLY A 307 15.17 -5.48 27.29
C GLY A 307 15.59 -4.90 28.65
N SER A 308 14.77 -4.06 29.30
CA SER A 308 15.19 -3.32 30.51
C SER A 308 15.37 -4.19 31.76
N GLN A 309 14.62 -5.28 31.90
CA GLN A 309 14.73 -6.17 33.08
C GLN A 309 16.03 -6.99 33.08
N VAL A 310 16.50 -7.42 31.91
CA VAL A 310 17.75 -8.17 31.77
C VAL A 310 18.97 -7.31 32.17
N GLU A 311 18.90 -6.00 31.96
CA GLU A 311 19.95 -5.05 32.35
C GLU A 311 20.02 -4.85 33.88
N GLN A 312 18.88 -4.91 34.56
CA GLN A 312 18.81 -4.81 36.03
C GLN A 312 19.36 -6.07 36.71
N ASP A 313 18.98 -7.27 36.27
CA ASP A 313 19.50 -8.52 36.82
C ASP A 313 21.02 -8.67 36.60
N GLY A 314 21.52 -8.27 35.42
CA GLY A 314 22.95 -8.27 35.13
C GLY A 314 23.77 -7.28 35.99
N GLN A 315 23.19 -6.14 36.37
CA GLN A 315 23.82 -5.20 37.30
C GLN A 315 23.76 -5.68 38.76
N GLN A 316 22.71 -6.40 39.13
CA GLN A 316 22.52 -6.90 40.49
C GLN A 316 23.43 -8.10 40.78
N ASP A 317 23.66 -8.97 39.80
CA ASP A 317 24.64 -10.06 39.89
C ASP A 317 26.10 -9.55 39.91
N ALA A 318 26.39 -8.48 39.16
CA ALA A 318 27.70 -7.82 39.21
C ALA A 318 27.98 -7.12 40.55
N ALA A 319 26.95 -6.59 41.21
CA ALA A 319 27.06 -5.94 42.53
C ALA A 319 27.17 -6.94 43.70
N THR A 320 26.72 -8.19 43.52
CA THR A 320 26.76 -9.24 44.57
C THR A 320 28.07 -10.06 44.54
N THR A 321 28.92 -9.83 43.52
CA THR A 321 30.22 -10.52 43.35
C THR A 321 31.42 -9.66 43.78
N GLN A 322 31.21 -8.56 44.50
CA GLN A 322 32.25 -7.75 45.16
C GLN A 322 32.20 -7.89 46.68
#